data_AF-A0A3B9J8S8-F1
#
_entry.id   AF-A0A3B9J8S8-F1
#
_cell.length_a   1.000
_cell.length_b   1.000
_cell.length_c   1.000
_cell.angle_alpha   90.00
_cell.angle_beta   90.00
_cell.angle_gamma   90.00
#
_symmetry.space_group_name_H-M   'P 1'
#
loop_
_entity.id
_entity.type
_entity.pdbx_description
1 polymer ?
#
loop_
_entity_poly.entity_id
_entity_poly.type
_entity_poly.pdbx_seq_one_letter_code
_entity_poly.pdbx_strand_id
1 'polypeptide(L)'
;MNIAKILEYALEREYEGKRFFSENAERLQNTAAQSAFKAIAEEEQRHIDFISAQIAALNAGVPALSPELPKAGFFADRAENEHIADTVAEAMVADLPVLRMAYLIERDFAEFYEMAAGKAEGQAKEILEMLSAWESGHERLFKKMHDQAFEQYAQMPWGG
;
A
#
# COMPACT_ATOMS: atom_id res chain seq x y z
N MET A 1 13.91 -4.35 21.49
CA MET A 1 13.74 -3.72 20.16
C MET A 1 13.39 -2.25 20.36
N ASN A 2 13.99 -1.31 19.61
CA ASN A 2 13.66 0.11 19.78
C ASN A 2 12.49 0.46 18.84
N ILE A 3 11.29 0.61 19.42
CA ILE A 3 10.07 0.93 18.67
C ILE A 3 10.19 2.24 17.89
N ALA A 4 10.82 3.28 18.46
CA ALA A 4 10.97 4.57 17.80
C ALA A 4 11.75 4.41 16.47
N LYS A 5 12.83 3.62 16.47
CA LYS A 5 13.60 3.34 15.24
C LYS A 5 12.81 2.58 14.19
N ILE A 6 11.91 1.70 14.61
CA ILE A 6 11.05 0.95 13.66
C ILE A 6 10.02 1.90 13.05
N LEU A 7 9.41 2.76 13.86
CA LEU A 7 8.45 3.74 13.37
C LEU A 7 9.11 4.82 12.51
N GLU A 8 10.34 5.24 12.82
CA GLU A 8 11.13 6.14 11.96
C GLU A 8 11.41 5.51 10.59
N TYR A 9 11.79 4.23 10.57
CA TYR A 9 11.97 3.49 9.33
C TYR A 9 10.65 3.33 8.57
N ALA A 10 9.57 2.95 9.26
CA ALA A 10 8.22 2.85 8.71
C ALA A 10 7.80 4.17 8.04
N LEU A 11 8.00 5.30 8.73
CA LEU A 11 7.69 6.63 8.24
C LEU A 11 8.45 6.95 6.94
N GLU A 12 9.73 6.60 6.85
CA GLU A 12 10.50 6.75 5.60
C GLU A 12 9.93 5.89 4.48
N ARG A 13 9.52 4.65 4.77
CA ARG A 13 8.86 3.77 3.79
C ARG A 13 7.55 4.36 3.28
N GLU A 14 6.71 4.91 4.14
CA GLU A 14 5.44 5.52 3.70
C GLU A 14 5.67 6.77 2.85
N TYR A 15 6.71 7.57 3.14
CA TYR A 15 7.10 8.68 2.26
C TYR A 15 7.55 8.18 0.88
N GLU A 16 8.32 7.10 0.82
CA GLU A 16 8.73 6.49 -0.44
C GLU A 16 7.54 5.91 -1.21
N GLY A 17 6.66 5.16 -0.54
CA GLY A 17 5.44 4.60 -1.11
C GLY A 17 4.54 5.70 -1.67
N LYS A 18 4.21 6.72 -0.85
CA LYS A 18 3.42 7.88 -1.28
C LYS A 18 3.99 8.53 -2.53
N ARG A 19 5.31 8.76 -2.54
CA ARG A 19 6.00 9.39 -3.67
C ARG A 19 5.91 8.52 -4.92
N PHE A 20 6.19 7.22 -4.79
CA PHE A 20 6.08 6.27 -5.89
C PHE A 20 4.67 6.29 -6.49
N PHE A 21 3.62 6.21 -5.68
CA PHE A 21 2.25 6.21 -6.17
C PHE A 21 1.87 7.54 -6.81
N SER A 22 2.21 8.66 -6.17
CA SER A 22 1.91 10.01 -6.69
C SER A 22 2.57 10.26 -8.05
N GLU A 23 3.87 9.95 -8.19
CA GLU A 23 4.62 10.19 -9.42
C GLU A 23 4.20 9.28 -10.57
N ASN A 24 3.81 8.03 -10.28
CA ASN A 24 3.37 7.10 -11.32
C ASN A 24 1.90 7.29 -11.71
N ALA A 25 1.05 7.79 -10.81
CA ALA A 25 -0.34 8.11 -11.11
C ALA A 25 -0.51 9.07 -12.31
N GLU A 26 0.46 9.95 -12.56
CA GLU A 26 0.43 10.89 -13.69
C GLU A 26 0.90 10.28 -15.02
N ARG A 27 1.53 9.09 -14.97
CA ARG A 27 2.24 8.47 -16.10
C ARG A 27 1.55 7.22 -16.65
N LEU A 28 0.70 6.59 -15.84
CA LEU A 28 -0.06 5.41 -16.21
C LEU A 28 -1.01 5.70 -17.37
N GLN A 29 -1.19 4.75 -18.28
CA GLN A 29 -2.05 4.92 -19.45
C GLN A 29 -3.51 4.57 -19.13
N ASN A 30 -3.74 3.61 -18.24
CA ASN A 30 -5.07 3.20 -17.86
C ASN A 30 -5.64 4.07 -16.72
N THR A 31 -6.86 4.58 -16.89
CA THR A 31 -7.51 5.48 -15.93
C THR A 31 -7.87 4.81 -14.61
N ALA A 32 -8.21 3.52 -14.61
CA ALA A 32 -8.43 2.75 -13.38
C ALA A 32 -7.12 2.60 -12.58
N ALA A 33 -6.01 2.30 -13.25
CA ALA A 33 -4.68 2.26 -12.63
C ALA A 33 -4.27 3.62 -12.06
N GLN A 34 -4.50 4.72 -12.81
CA GLN A 34 -4.27 6.07 -12.30
C GLN A 34 -5.08 6.36 -11.04
N SER A 35 -6.38 6.03 -11.02
CA SER A 35 -7.25 6.23 -9.86
C SER A 35 -6.82 5.41 -8.65
N ALA A 36 -6.46 4.13 -8.86
CA ALA A 36 -5.93 3.29 -7.80
C ALA A 36 -4.64 3.88 -7.19
N PHE A 37 -3.69 4.32 -8.01
CA PHE A 37 -2.46 4.93 -7.52
C PHE A 37 -2.72 6.23 -6.75
N LYS A 38 -3.66 7.07 -7.18
CA LYS A 38 -4.05 8.29 -6.44
C LYS A 38 -4.68 7.94 -5.08
N ALA A 39 -5.57 6.96 -5.05
CA ALA A 39 -6.22 6.53 -3.82
C ALA A 39 -5.20 6.01 -2.79
N ILE A 40 -4.24 5.20 -3.24
CA ILE A 40 -3.17 4.70 -2.36
C ILE A 40 -2.24 5.83 -1.93
N ALA A 41 -1.85 6.77 -2.80
CA ALA A 41 -1.05 7.93 -2.38
C ALA A 41 -1.73 8.79 -1.29
N GLU A 42 -3.06 8.90 -1.31
CA GLU A 42 -3.84 9.54 -0.24
C GLU A 42 -3.88 8.70 1.05
N GLU A 43 -3.87 7.36 0.92
CA GLU A 43 -3.78 6.43 2.04
C GLU A 43 -2.43 6.47 2.73
N GLU A 44 -1.34 6.49 1.95
CA GLU A 44 0.00 6.64 2.50
C GLU A 44 0.19 7.95 3.26
N GLN A 45 -0.48 9.03 2.85
CA GLN A 45 -0.47 10.25 3.65
C GLN A 45 -1.12 10.04 5.03
N ARG A 46 -2.20 9.26 5.12
CA ARG A 46 -2.83 8.94 6.40
C ARG A 46 -1.92 8.04 7.25
N HIS A 47 -1.19 7.12 6.63
CA HIS A 47 -0.18 6.30 7.31
C HIS A 47 0.94 7.17 7.88
N ILE A 48 1.50 8.09 7.07
CA ILE A 48 2.51 9.08 7.49
C ILE A 48 2.02 9.88 8.70
N ASP A 49 0.81 10.41 8.64
CA ASP A 49 0.23 11.24 9.71
C ASP A 49 0.08 10.43 11.00
N PHE A 50 -0.38 9.19 10.88
CA PHE A 50 -0.52 8.27 12.01
C PHE A 50 0.84 7.93 12.64
N ILE A 51 1.80 7.46 11.85
CA ILE A 51 3.12 7.05 12.35
C ILE A 51 3.83 8.25 12.98
N SER A 52 3.75 9.43 12.37
CA SER A 52 4.31 10.67 12.91
C SER A 52 3.72 11.01 14.28
N ALA A 53 2.39 10.85 14.45
CA ALA A 53 1.74 11.05 15.74
C ALA A 53 2.20 10.04 16.80
N GLN A 54 2.41 8.78 16.42
CA GLN A 54 2.93 7.77 17.34
C GLN A 54 4.37 8.06 17.76
N ILE A 55 5.25 8.48 16.84
CA ILE A 55 6.61 8.91 17.16
C ILE A 55 6.60 10.10 18.11
N ALA A 56 5.75 11.10 17.86
CA ALA A 56 5.63 12.28 18.72
C ALA A 56 5.17 11.91 20.14
N ALA A 57 4.19 11.01 20.27
CA ALA A 57 3.72 10.52 21.57
C ALA A 57 4.82 9.79 22.35
N LEU A 58 5.56 8.90 21.69
CA LEU A 58 6.69 8.18 22.27
C LEU A 58 7.79 9.14 22.76
N ASN A 59 8.13 10.14 21.95
CA ASN A 59 9.15 11.14 22.30
C ASN A 59 8.71 12.04 23.47
N ALA A 60 7.41 12.29 23.61
CA ALA A 60 6.85 13.04 24.73
C ALA A 60 6.67 12.19 26.01
N GLY A 61 6.93 10.88 25.95
CA GLY A 61 6.74 9.96 27.08
C GLY A 61 5.27 9.76 27.47
N VAL A 62 4.34 10.09 26.56
CA VAL A 62 2.91 9.81 26.74
C VAL A 62 2.56 8.51 26.02
N PRO A 63 1.51 7.78 26.46
CA PRO A 63 1.05 6.60 25.74
C PRO A 63 0.79 6.95 24.27
N ALA A 64 1.21 6.07 23.36
CA ALA A 64 0.93 6.27 21.94
C ALA A 64 -0.60 6.31 21.75
N LEU A 65 -1.07 7.11 20.80
CA LEU A 65 -2.51 7.31 20.60
C LEU A 65 -3.16 5.95 20.32
N SER A 66 -4.31 5.71 20.93
CA SER A 66 -5.12 4.52 20.63
C SER A 66 -5.59 4.60 19.18
N PRO A 67 -5.64 3.46 18.47
CA PRO A 67 -6.03 3.45 17.06
C PRO A 67 -7.55 3.63 16.96
N GLU A 68 -8.03 4.87 16.98
CA GLU A 68 -9.28 5.19 16.28
C GLU A 68 -8.91 5.50 14.83
N LEU A 69 -8.59 4.44 14.08
CA LEU A 69 -8.42 4.53 12.63
C LEU A 69 -9.33 3.52 11.93
N PRO A 70 -9.76 3.83 10.69
CA PRO A 70 -10.69 3.00 9.95
C PRO A 70 -10.14 1.58 9.83
N LYS A 71 -11.02 0.58 9.86
CA LYS A 71 -10.62 -0.82 9.61
C LYS A 71 -9.84 -0.89 8.30
N ALA A 72 -8.75 -1.67 8.31
CA ALA A 72 -7.90 -1.99 7.16
C ALA A 72 -8.65 -2.42 5.88
N GLY A 73 -9.92 -2.82 5.99
CA GLY A 73 -10.77 -3.20 4.85
C GLY A 73 -11.57 -2.06 4.22
N PHE A 74 -11.73 -0.90 4.87
CA PHE A 74 -12.64 0.15 4.37
C PHE A 74 -12.22 0.69 2.99
N PHE A 75 -10.92 0.66 2.66
CA PHE A 75 -10.38 1.23 1.43
C PHE A 75 -10.16 0.20 0.32
N ALA A 76 -9.64 -0.99 0.64
CA ALA A 76 -9.60 -2.13 -0.29
C ALA A 76 -11.02 -2.49 -0.77
N ASP A 77 -11.99 -2.54 0.14
CA ASP A 77 -13.39 -2.79 -0.21
C ASP A 77 -13.95 -1.66 -1.08
N ARG A 78 -13.54 -0.40 -0.89
CA ARG A 78 -14.02 0.71 -1.72
C ARG A 78 -13.43 0.67 -3.13
N ALA A 79 -12.14 0.42 -3.28
CA ALA A 79 -11.48 0.30 -4.58
C ALA A 79 -12.01 -0.92 -5.37
N GLU A 80 -12.33 -2.02 -4.67
CA GLU A 80 -12.98 -3.18 -5.29
C GLU A 80 -14.45 -2.94 -5.65
N ASN A 81 -15.21 -2.20 -4.81
CA ASN A 81 -16.63 -1.91 -5.04
C ASN A 81 -16.89 -0.76 -6.03
N GLU A 82 -15.96 0.21 -6.17
CA GLU A 82 -16.04 1.31 -7.14
C GLU A 82 -15.63 0.86 -8.55
N HIS A 83 -16.20 -0.25 -9.06
CA HIS A 83 -16.18 -0.63 -10.49
C HIS A 83 -14.87 -0.38 -11.27
N ILE A 84 -13.69 -0.50 -10.62
CA ILE A 84 -12.38 -0.36 -11.29
C ILE A 84 -12.19 -1.49 -12.33
N ALA A 85 -12.99 -2.56 -12.22
CA ALA A 85 -12.93 -3.76 -13.02
C ALA A 85 -13.42 -3.66 -14.48
N ASP A 86 -14.09 -2.58 -14.90
CA ASP A 86 -14.70 -2.50 -16.24
C ASP A 86 -14.06 -1.46 -17.18
N THR A 87 -12.76 -1.20 -17.05
CA THR A 87 -12.01 -0.40 -18.03
C THR A 87 -11.07 -1.27 -18.84
N VAL A 88 -10.99 -0.98 -20.14
CA VAL A 88 -10.39 -1.80 -21.20
C VAL A 88 -8.95 -2.23 -20.86
N ALA A 89 -8.86 -3.40 -20.24
CA ALA A 89 -7.90 -4.47 -20.48
C ALA A 89 -6.59 -4.08 -21.22
N GLU A 90 -6.72 -3.81 -22.52
CA GLU A 90 -5.58 -3.60 -23.43
C GLU A 90 -4.68 -2.43 -23.02
N ALA A 91 -5.22 -1.36 -22.43
CA ALA A 91 -4.42 -0.22 -22.00
C ALA A 91 -3.54 -0.52 -20.76
N MET A 92 -3.92 -1.52 -19.95
CA MET A 92 -3.15 -1.91 -18.75
C MET A 92 -1.90 -2.72 -19.09
N VAL A 93 -1.80 -3.28 -20.29
CA VAL A 93 -0.60 -4.02 -20.73
C VAL A 93 0.64 -3.13 -20.72
N ALA A 94 0.50 -1.85 -21.12
CA ALA A 94 1.60 -0.88 -21.06
C ALA A 94 2.06 -0.58 -19.62
N ASP A 95 1.14 -0.71 -18.66
CA ASP A 95 1.36 -0.39 -17.24
C ASP A 95 1.83 -1.61 -16.42
N LEU A 96 1.90 -2.81 -17.03
CA LEU A 96 2.30 -4.06 -16.37
C LEU A 96 3.57 -3.96 -15.51
N PRO A 97 4.69 -3.35 -15.99
CA PRO A 97 5.88 -3.22 -15.17
C PRO A 97 5.65 -2.37 -13.91
N VAL A 98 4.85 -1.31 -14.02
CA VAL A 98 4.57 -0.40 -12.90
C VAL A 98 3.63 -1.04 -11.90
N LEU A 99 2.59 -1.75 -12.36
CA LEU A 99 1.72 -2.57 -11.51
C LEU A 99 2.52 -3.65 -10.78
N ARG A 100 3.50 -4.26 -11.47
CA ARG A 100 4.40 -5.25 -10.86
C ARG A 100 5.26 -4.66 -9.75
N MET A 101 5.82 -3.48 -9.99
CA MET A 101 6.60 -2.79 -8.96
C MET A 101 5.72 -2.42 -7.77
N ALA A 102 4.50 -1.93 -8.00
CA ALA A 102 3.58 -1.57 -6.94
C ALA A 102 3.31 -2.74 -5.99
N TYR A 103 2.81 -3.88 -6.48
CA TYR A 103 2.49 -4.99 -5.57
C TYR A 103 3.73 -5.58 -4.88
N LEU A 104 4.92 -5.50 -5.49
CA LEU A 104 6.16 -5.97 -4.84
C LEU A 104 6.60 -5.02 -3.71
N ILE A 105 6.47 -3.71 -3.89
CA ILE A 105 6.76 -2.72 -2.85
C ILE A 105 5.84 -2.95 -1.65
N GLU A 106 4.53 -3.04 -1.87
CA GLU A 106 3.54 -3.26 -0.80
C GLU A 106 3.79 -4.59 -0.08
N ARG A 107 4.15 -5.65 -0.83
CA ARG A 107 4.49 -6.94 -0.23
C ARG A 107 5.72 -6.85 0.66
N ASP A 108 6.77 -6.18 0.20
CA ASP A 108 8.00 -6.02 0.97
C ASP A 108 7.71 -5.25 2.29
N PHE A 109 6.78 -4.29 2.28
CA PHE A 109 6.37 -3.56 3.49
C PHE A 109 5.51 -4.41 4.42
N ALA A 110 4.52 -5.13 3.87
CA ALA A 110 3.68 -6.05 4.62
C ALA A 110 4.51 -7.10 5.38
N GLU A 111 5.47 -7.71 4.69
CA GLU A 111 6.40 -8.70 5.25
C GLU A 111 7.34 -8.07 6.30
N PHE A 112 7.84 -6.86 6.03
CA PHE A 112 8.66 -6.12 7.00
C PHE A 112 7.90 -5.89 8.32
N TYR A 113 6.67 -5.37 8.23
CA TYR A 113 5.84 -5.10 9.40
C TYR A 113 5.42 -6.37 10.13
N GLU A 114 5.10 -7.45 9.42
CA GLU A 114 4.81 -8.76 10.02
C GLU A 114 6.01 -9.29 10.81
N MET A 115 7.21 -9.26 10.22
CA MET A 115 8.44 -9.67 10.89
C MET A 115 8.77 -8.80 12.11
N ALA A 116 8.53 -7.50 12.02
CA ALA A 116 8.74 -6.57 13.12
C ALA A 116 7.73 -6.83 14.25
N ALA A 117 6.46 -7.04 13.93
CA ALA A 117 5.41 -7.39 14.88
C ALA A 117 5.73 -8.68 15.65
N GLY A 118 6.26 -9.70 14.97
CA GLY A 118 6.68 -10.97 15.59
C GLY A 118 7.80 -10.83 16.63
N LYS A 119 8.49 -9.69 16.66
CA LYS A 119 9.57 -9.36 17.63
C LYS A 119 9.15 -8.27 18.63
N ALA A 120 7.93 -7.77 18.53
CA ALA A 120 7.37 -6.70 19.35
C ALA A 120 6.42 -7.25 20.42
N GLU A 121 6.16 -6.45 21.45
CA GLU A 121 5.21 -6.74 22.51
C GLU A 121 4.33 -5.52 22.81
N GLY A 122 3.15 -5.77 23.39
CA GLY A 122 2.20 -4.73 23.77
C GLY A 122 1.75 -3.86 22.58
N GLN A 123 1.57 -2.56 22.84
CA GLN A 123 1.10 -1.59 21.84
C GLN A 123 1.97 -1.53 20.58
N ALA A 124 3.27 -1.80 20.71
CA ALA A 124 4.19 -1.83 19.56
C ALA A 124 3.81 -2.91 18.55
N LYS A 125 3.43 -4.09 19.06
CA LYS A 125 3.01 -5.21 18.24
C LYS A 125 1.71 -4.89 17.53
N GLU A 126 0.73 -4.34 18.25
CA GLU A 126 -0.58 -3.98 17.70
C GLU A 126 -0.46 -2.98 16.54
N ILE A 127 0.40 -1.96 16.67
CA ILE A 127 0.66 -0.98 15.60
C ILE A 127 1.26 -1.66 14.37
N LEU A 128 2.25 -2.53 14.55
CA LEU A 128 2.94 -3.21 13.45
C LEU A 128 2.05 -4.25 12.74
N GLU A 129 1.21 -4.97 13.48
CA GLU A 129 0.20 -5.87 12.90
C GLU A 129 -0.82 -5.10 12.08
N MET A 130 -1.23 -3.91 12.54
CA MET A 130 -2.14 -3.04 11.80
C MET A 130 -1.51 -2.52 10.50
N LEU A 131 -0.27 -2.02 10.55
CA LEU A 131 0.46 -1.58 9.35
C LEU A 131 0.60 -2.73 8.36
N SER A 132 1.03 -3.92 8.82
CA SER A 132 1.13 -5.12 7.97
C SER A 132 -0.20 -5.46 7.28
N ALA A 133 -1.33 -5.30 7.98
CA ALA A 133 -2.64 -5.56 7.41
C ALA A 133 -3.06 -4.54 6.33
N TRP A 134 -2.68 -3.27 6.48
CA TRP A 134 -2.89 -2.22 5.46
C TRP A 134 -2.10 -2.51 4.19
N GLU A 135 -0.79 -2.70 4.32
CA GLU A 135 0.11 -3.01 3.19
C GLU A 135 -0.31 -4.30 2.47
N SER A 136 -0.73 -5.33 3.23
CA SER A 136 -1.26 -6.56 2.64
C SER A 136 -2.55 -6.31 1.82
N GLY A 137 -3.35 -5.32 2.20
CA GLY A 137 -4.53 -4.90 1.45
C GLY A 137 -4.15 -4.27 0.11
N HIS A 138 -3.18 -3.37 0.12
CA HIS A 138 -2.65 -2.73 -1.08
C HIS A 138 -1.97 -3.76 -2.02
N GLU A 139 -1.18 -4.68 -1.47
CA GLU A 139 -0.55 -5.77 -2.20
C GLU A 139 -1.57 -6.57 -3.01
N ARG A 140 -2.67 -7.00 -2.36
CA ARG A 140 -3.73 -7.78 -3.02
C ARG A 140 -4.40 -7.00 -4.14
N LEU A 141 -4.65 -5.70 -3.93
CA LEU A 141 -5.23 -4.84 -4.95
C LEU A 141 -4.34 -4.78 -6.19
N PHE A 142 -3.06 -4.42 -6.03
CA PHE A 142 -2.16 -4.28 -7.17
C PHE A 142 -1.80 -5.60 -7.83
N LYS A 143 -1.70 -6.68 -7.05
CA LYS A 143 -1.50 -8.03 -7.60
C LYS A 143 -2.68 -8.44 -8.47
N LYS A 144 -3.92 -8.18 -8.05
CA LYS A 144 -5.12 -8.45 -8.84
C LYS A 144 -5.12 -7.66 -10.15
N MET A 145 -4.81 -6.37 -10.10
CA MET A 145 -4.72 -5.52 -11.29
C MET A 145 -3.62 -5.99 -12.25
N HIS A 146 -2.45 -6.35 -11.72
CA HIS A 146 -1.35 -6.92 -12.49
C HIS A 146 -1.75 -8.22 -13.17
N ASP A 147 -2.32 -9.17 -12.42
CA ASP A 147 -2.65 -10.50 -12.93
C ASP A 147 -3.72 -10.43 -14.03
N GLN A 148 -4.71 -9.55 -13.89
CA GLN A 148 -5.73 -9.28 -14.91
C GLN A 148 -5.11 -8.73 -16.20
N ALA A 149 -4.22 -7.73 -16.09
CA ALA A 149 -3.51 -7.17 -17.25
C ALA A 149 -2.57 -8.20 -17.90
N PHE A 150 -1.95 -9.05 -17.09
CA PHE A 150 -0.99 -10.06 -17.56
C PHE A 150 -1.70 -11.20 -18.30
N GLU A 151 -2.86 -11.64 -17.81
CA GLU A 151 -3.67 -12.65 -18.48
C GLU A 151 -4.06 -12.21 -19.90
N GLN A 152 -4.45 -10.94 -20.05
CA GLN A 152 -4.79 -10.38 -21.36
C GLN A 152 -3.57 -10.28 -22.27
N TYR A 153 -2.44 -9.81 -21.75
CA TYR A 153 -1.16 -9.83 -22.47
C TYR A 153 -0.82 -11.23 -22.96
N ALA A 154 -0.98 -12.26 -22.12
CA ALA A 154 -0.67 -13.64 -22.48
C ALA A 154 -1.58 -14.19 -23.58
N GLN A 155 -2.82 -13.70 -23.68
CA GLN A 155 -3.80 -14.09 -24.70
C GLN A 155 -3.68 -13.30 -26.01
N MET A 156 -2.84 -12.24 -26.07
CA MET A 156 -2.64 -11.48 -27.30
C MET A 156 -2.05 -12.38 -28.40
N PRO A 157 -2.51 -12.23 -29.66
CA PRO A 157 -1.94 -12.95 -30.79
C PRO A 157 -0.52 -12.44 -31.03
N TRP A 158 0.47 -13.15 -30.47
CA TRP A 158 1.87 -13.00 -30.81
C TRP A 158 2.04 -13.38 -32.28
N GLY A 159 2.04 -12.38 -33.17
CA GLY A 159 1.96 -12.56 -34.61
C GLY A 159 2.91 -13.63 -35.15
N GLY A 160 2.33 -14.57 -35.92
CA GLY A 160 3.00 -15.30 -36.99
C GLY A 160 2.79 -14.61 -38.33
#